data_AF-A0A850T3J1-F1
#
_entry.id   AF-A0A850T3J1-F1
#
_cell.length_a   1.000
_cell.length_b   1.000
_cell.length_c   1.000
_cell.angle_alpha   90.00
_cell.angle_beta   90.00
_cell.angle_gamma   90.00
#
_symmetry.space_group_name_H-M   'P 1'
#
loop_
_entity.id
_entity.type
_entity.pdbx_description
1 polymer ?
#
loop_
_entity_poly.entity_id
_entity_poly.type
_entity_poly.pdbx_seq_one_letter_code
_entity_poly.pdbx_strand_id
1 'polypeptide(L)' 'MFELCAQLEGIIPALEPAHALARALDKAASLPRDAIVLVNLCGRGDKDIFSVMPLIAVDR' A
#
# COMPACT_ATOMS: atom_id res chain seq x y z
N MET A 1 -2.49 -2.86 -2.97
CA MET A 1 -2.08 -2.43 -1.61
C MET A 1 -2.50 -1.00 -1.24
N PHE A 2 -2.84 -0.13 -2.21
CA PHE A 2 -3.32 1.23 -1.96
C PHE A 2 -4.51 1.28 -0.98
N GLU A 3 -5.62 0.60 -1.30
CA GLU A 3 -6.83 0.59 -0.46
C GLU A 3 -6.57 -0.06 0.91
N LEU A 4 -5.90 -1.21 0.93
CA LEU A 4 -5.66 -1.95 2.17
C LEU A 4 -4.80 -1.15 3.17
N CYS A 5 -3.79 -0.42 2.70
CA CYS A 5 -2.99 0.48 3.55
C CYS A 5 -3.84 1.61 4.14
N ALA A 6 -4.73 2.21 3.33
CA ALA A 6 -5.64 3.25 3.81
C ALA A 6 -6.64 2.73 4.85
N GLN A 7 -7.16 1.51 4.66
CA GLN A 7 -8.12 0.90 5.58
C GLN A 7 -7.51 0.47 6.91
N LEU A 8 -6.30 -0.12 6.88
CA LEU A 8 -5.68 -0.66 8.09
C LEU A 8 -4.90 0.39 8.88
N GLU A 9 -4.18 1.29 8.18
CA GLU A 9 -3.23 2.21 8.80
C GLU A 9 -3.69 3.68 8.75
N GLY A 10 -4.76 3.98 8.02
CA GLY A 10 -5.22 5.36 7.82
C GLY A 10 -4.27 6.21 6.97
N ILE A 11 -3.34 5.58 6.25
CA ILE A 11 -2.37 6.24 5.38
C ILE A 11 -2.81 6.04 3.92
N ILE A 12 -2.94 7.11 3.15
CA ILE A 12 -3.19 7.03 1.70
C ILE A 12 -1.84 7.10 0.98
N PRO A 13 -1.22 5.97 0.61
CA PRO A 13 0.08 5.99 -0.06
C PRO A 13 -0.07 6.49 -1.49
N ALA A 14 0.97 7.10 -2.07
CA ALA A 14 1.03 7.26 -3.52
C ALA A 14 1.04 5.88 -4.22
N LEU A 15 0.73 5.86 -5.53
CA LEU A 15 0.72 4.59 -6.28
C LEU A 15 2.10 3.91 -6.30
N GLU A 16 3.18 4.68 -6.35
CA GLU A 16 4.55 4.18 -6.36
C GLU A 16 4.89 3.38 -5.08
N PRO A 17 4.73 3.90 -3.85
CA PRO A 17 4.97 3.13 -2.64
C PRO A 17 3.91 2.04 -2.37
N ALA A 18 2.70 2.14 -2.94
CA ALA A 18 1.73 1.06 -2.88
C ALA A 18 2.23 -0.23 -3.58
N HIS A 19 3.01 -0.11 -4.66
CA HIS A 19 3.68 -1.26 -5.28
C HIS A 19 4.78 -1.84 -4.38
N ALA A 20 5.56 -0.98 -3.72
CA ALA A 20 6.59 -1.41 -2.78
C ALA A 20 5.99 -2.19 -1.59
N LEU A 21 4.88 -1.71 -1.02
CA LEU A 21 4.16 -2.40 0.06
C LEU A 21 3.66 -3.78 -0.36
N ALA A 22 3.11 -3.92 -1.58
CA ALA A 22 2.66 -5.22 -2.09
C ALA A 22 3.80 -6.25 -2.11
N ARG A 23 4.96 -5.86 -2.65
CA ARG A 23 6.15 -6.73 -2.68
C ARG A 23 6.75 -6.96 -1.30
N ALA A 24 6.67 -5.98 -0.41
CA ALA A 24 7.14 -6.10 0.96
C ALA A 24 6.36 -7.18 1.73
N LEU A 25 5.04 -7.29 1.53
CA LEU A 25 4.23 -8.36 2.16
C LEU A 25 4.63 -9.75 1.66
N ASP A 26 4.80 -9.93 0.35
CA ASP A 26 5.28 -11.20 -0.22
C ASP A 26 6.65 -11.58 0.35
N LYS A 27 7.53 -10.59 0.51
CA LYS A 27 8.87 -10.81 1.08
C LYS A 27 8.80 -11.11 2.58
N ALA A 28 7.96 -10.39 3.33
CA ALA A 28 7.79 -10.58 4.76
C ALA A 28 7.26 -11.98 5.09
N ALA A 29 6.40 -12.55 4.24
CA ALA A 29 5.90 -13.92 4.40
C ALA A 29 7.01 -14.99 4.39
N SER A 30 8.17 -14.71 3.78
CA SER A 30 9.32 -15.62 3.77
C SER A 30 10.33 -15.37 4.90
N LEU A 31 10.10 -14.40 5.78
CA LEU A 31 11.03 -14.02 6.85
C LEU A 31 10.58 -14.61 8.20
N PRO A 32 11.50 -14.71 9.19
CA PRO A 32 11.12 -14.97 10.57
C PRO A 32 10.06 -13.99 11.08
N ARG A 33 9.19 -14.43 11.99
CA ARG A 33 8.08 -13.61 12.50
C ARG A 33 8.52 -12.32 13.20
N ASP A 34 9.74 -12.29 13.72
CA ASP A 34 10.36 -11.17 14.44
C ASP A 34 11.27 -10.31 13.55
N ALA A 35 11.36 -10.61 12.25
CA ALA A 35 12.12 -9.80 11.32
C ALA A 35 11.51 -8.40 11.18
N ILE A 36 12.38 -7.38 11.16
CA ILE A 36 11.99 -5.99 10.94
C ILE A 36 12.14 -5.68 9.45
N VAL A 37 11.06 -5.19 8.83
CA VAL A 37 11.04 -4.74 7.43
C VAL A 37 10.85 -3.23 7.39
N LEU A 38 11.80 -2.52 6.78
CA LEU A 38 11.70 -1.08 6.56
C LEU A 38 11.27 -0.81 5.12
N VAL A 39 10.17 -0.07 4.94
CA VAL A 39 9.65 0.32 3.63
C VAL A 39 9.57 1.84 3.54
N ASN A 40 10.08 2.40 2.45
CA ASN A 40 9.98 3.83 2.20
C ASN A 40 8.62 4.18 1.57
N LEU A 41 7.86 5.06 2.22
CA LEU A 41 6.65 5.67 1.67
C LEU A 41 7.02 7.01 1.03
N CYS A 42 7.53 6.97 -0.21
CA CYS A 42 8.10 8.13 -0.88
C CYS A 42 7.10 9.27 -1.20
N GLY A 43 5.80 9.04 -1.03
CA GLY A 43 4.77 10.04 -1.30
C GLY A 43 3.38 9.63 -0.82
N ARG A 44 2.48 10.62 -0.82
CA ARG A 44 1.06 10.50 -0.47
C ARG A 44 0.17 10.47 -1.70
N GLY A 45 -0.96 9.78 -1.60
CA GLY A 45 -1.84 9.45 -2.72
C GLY A 45 -2.91 10.47 -3.08
N ASP A 46 -2.86 11.70 -2.55
CA ASP A 46 -3.88 12.73 -2.81
C ASP A 46 -4.10 13.00 -4.31
N LYS A 47 -3.00 12.97 -5.10
CA LYS A 47 -3.07 13.13 -6.56
C LYS A 47 -3.63 11.90 -7.26
N ASP A 48 -3.35 10.72 -6.71
CA ASP A 48 -3.62 9.44 -7.35
C ASP A 48 -5.05 8.95 -7.08
N ILE A 49 -5.71 9.47 -6.04
CA ILE A 49 -7.05 9.06 -5.63
C ILE A 49 -8.06 9.16 -6.78
N PHE A 50 -7.98 10.21 -7.60
CA PHE A 50 -8.90 10.41 -8.74
C PHE A 50 -8.73 9.35 -9.83
N SER A 51 -7.52 8.81 -9.98
CA SER A 51 -7.21 7.75 -10.93
C SER A 51 -7.64 6.37 -10.40
N VAL A 52 -7.55 6.17 -9.09
CA VAL A 52 -7.82 4.88 -8.44
C VAL A 52 -9.30 4.71 -8.08
N MET A 53 -10.01 5.77 -7.74
CA MET A 53 -11.40 5.72 -7.27
C MET A 53 -12.34 4.93 -8.18
N PRO A 54 -12.31 5.07 -9.52
CA PRO A 54 -13.16 4.28 -10.41
C PRO A 54 -12.86 2.78 -10.41
N LEU A 55 -11.68 2.35 -9.94
CA LEU A 55 -11.27 0.95 -9.91
C LEU A 55 -11.62 0.27 -8.58
N ILE A 56 -11.59 1.02 -7.49
CA ILE A 56 -11.89 0.50 -6.14
C ILE A 56 -13.36 0.66 -5.74
N ALA A 57 -14.08 1.61 -6.35
CA ALA A 57 -15.50 1.83 -6.07
C ALA A 57 -16.44 0.81 -6.73
N VAL A 58 -15.92 -0.07 -7.59
CA VAL A 58 -16.71 -1.03 -8.38
C VAL A 58 -16.83 -2.40 -7.69
N ASP A 59 -16.04 -2.66 -6.65
CA ASP A 59 -16.02 -3.95 -5.95
C ASP A 59 -16.77 -3.93 -4.60
N ARG A 60 -17.84 -3.12 -4.51
CA ARG A 60 -18.82 -3.11 -3.41
C ARG A 60 -20.25 -3.09 -3.91
#